data_AF-A0A2N4YRD1-F1
#
_entry.id   AF-A0A2N4YRD1-F1
#
_cell.length_a   1.000
_cell.length_b   1.000
_cell.length_c   1.000
_cell.angle_alpha   90.00
_cell.angle_beta   90.00
_cell.angle_gamma   90.00
#
_symmetry.space_group_name_H-M   'P 1'
#
loop_
_entity.id
_entity.type
_entity.pdbx_description
1 polymer ?
#
loop_
_entity_poly.entity_id
_entity_poly.type
_entity_poly.pdbx_seq_one_letter_code
_entity_poly.pdbx_strand_id
1 'polypeptide(L)' 'EQVLTLANDVTTTTLHFDNPSRSNTLTITPPDPQSTNEGNILGHSPRQLGIGMVEIKVVKSEG' A
#
# COMPACT_ATOMS: atom_id res chain seq x y z
N GLU A 1 -14.07 -3.42 -3.60
CA GLU A 1 -12.93 -2.54 -3.26
C GLU A 1 -12.72 -2.61 -1.75
N GLN A 2 -11.47 -2.62 -1.29
CA GLN A 2 -11.15 -2.65 0.14
C GLN A 2 -10.06 -1.62 0.43
N VAL A 3 -10.35 -0.71 1.35
CA VAL A 3 -9.43 0.38 1.73
C VAL A 3 -8.56 -0.08 2.89
N LEU A 4 -7.27 0.19 2.79
CA LEU A 4 -6.29 -0.08 3.83
C LEU A 4 -5.65 1.23 4.30
N THR A 5 -5.53 1.39 5.62
CA THR A 5 -4.75 2.46 6.23
C THR A 5 -3.46 1.85 6.76
N LEU A 6 -2.32 2.35 6.28
CA LEU A 6 -0.99 1.91 6.70
C LEU A 6 -0.36 2.94 7.65
N ALA A 7 0.59 2.49 8.45
CA ALA A 7 1.40 3.34 9.33
C ALA A 7 2.85 3.42 8.81
N ASN A 8 3.69 4.18 9.50
CA ASN A 8 5.12 4.32 9.13
C ASN A 8 5.91 3.03 9.33
N ASP A 9 5.50 2.19 10.28
CA ASP A 9 6.16 0.93 10.58
C ASP A 9 5.76 -0.16 9.57
N VAL A 10 6.71 -1.07 9.30
CA VAL A 10 6.44 -2.23 8.46
C VAL A 10 5.43 -3.13 9.17
N THR A 11 4.30 -3.36 8.50
CA THR A 11 3.22 -4.20 9.00
C THR A 11 2.77 -5.19 7.92
N THR A 12 2.15 -6.28 8.36
CA THR A 12 1.52 -7.26 7.47
C THR A 12 0.01 -7.18 7.63
N THR A 13 -0.70 -7.05 6.52
CA THR A 13 -2.16 -7.09 6.49
C THR A 13 -2.62 -8.21 5.56
N THR A 14 -3.48 -9.10 6.07
CA THR A 14 -4.06 -10.20 5.29
C THR A 14 -5.45 -9.81 4.82
N LEU A 15 -5.65 -9.82 3.50
CA LEU A 15 -6.94 -9.59 2.87
C LEU A 15 -7.53 -10.89 2.34
N HIS A 16 -8.85 -11.03 2.44
CA HIS A 16 -9.60 -12.16 1.89
C HIS A 16 -10.54 -11.68 0.80
N PHE A 17 -10.57 -12.37 -0.33
CA PHE A 17 -11.39 -12.02 -1.48
C PHE A 17 -12.17 -13.22 -1.99
N ASP A 18 -13.47 -13.05 -2.18
CA ASP A 18 -14.27 -13.97 -2.99
C ASP A 18 -14.09 -13.64 -4.47
N ASN A 19 -13.79 -14.65 -5.29
CA ASN A 19 -13.56 -14.48 -6.73
C ASN A 19 -14.53 -15.32 -7.59
N PRO A 20 -15.85 -15.10 -7.48
CA PRO A 20 -16.84 -15.88 -8.22
C PRO A 20 -16.75 -15.67 -9.74
N SER A 21 -16.32 -14.48 -10.17
CA SER A 21 -16.14 -14.12 -11.60
C SER A 21 -14.84 -14.66 -12.20
N ARG A 22 -13.99 -15.33 -11.40
CA ARG A 22 -12.70 -15.90 -11.83
C ARG A 22 -11.76 -14.85 -12.43
N SER A 23 -11.74 -13.64 -11.87
CA SER A 23 -10.74 -12.63 -12.21
C SER A 23 -9.33 -13.17 -11.95
N ASN A 24 -8.41 -12.86 -12.85
CA ASN A 24 -6.99 -13.14 -12.71
C ASN A 24 -6.16 -11.87 -12.42
N THR A 25 -6.84 -10.74 -12.20
CA THR A 25 -6.20 -9.43 -11.97
C THR A 25 -6.48 -8.94 -10.56
N LEU A 26 -5.41 -8.60 -9.83
CA LEU A 26 -5.44 -7.86 -8.57
C LEU A 26 -4.81 -6.48 -8.81
N THR A 27 -5.56 -5.42 -8.55
CA THR A 27 -5.09 -4.04 -8.65
C THR A 27 -4.88 -3.46 -7.27
N ILE A 28 -3.69 -2.90 -7.02
CA ILE A 28 -3.36 -2.18 -5.79
C ILE A 28 -3.00 -0.75 -6.20
N THR A 29 -3.79 0.21 -5.71
CA THR A 29 -3.62 1.62 -6.05
C THR A 29 -3.13 2.37 -4.82
N PRO A 30 -1.89 2.87 -4.80
CA PRO A 30 -1.43 3.73 -3.72
C PRO A 30 -2.14 5.10 -3.80
N PRO A 31 -2.25 5.83 -2.68
CA PRO A 31 -2.65 7.23 -2.72
C PRO A 31 -1.56 8.07 -3.38
N ASP A 32 -1.92 9.30 -3.78
CA ASP A 32 -0.95 10.26 -4.27
C ASP A 32 0.12 10.55 -3.21
N PRO A 33 1.39 10.75 -3.60
CA PRO A 33 2.45 11.15 -2.68
C PRO A 33 2.06 12.43 -1.92
N GLN A 34 2.33 12.44 -0.62
CA GLN A 34 2.00 13.55 0.26
C GLN A 34 3.24 14.42 0.52
N SER A 35 3.08 15.73 0.43
CA SER A 35 4.19 16.65 0.72
C SER A 35 4.54 16.62 2.21
N THR A 36 5.82 16.44 2.53
CA THR A 36 6.35 16.40 3.89
C THR A 36 7.63 17.23 4.03
N ASN A 37 7.82 17.81 5.22
CA ASN A 37 9.07 18.46 5.61
C ASN A 37 10.00 17.54 6.41
N GLU A 38 9.59 16.29 6.66
CA GLU A 38 10.43 15.30 7.33
C GLU A 38 11.74 15.07 6.55
N GLY A 39 12.87 15.23 7.23
CA GLY A 39 14.20 15.14 6.60
C GLY A 39 14.46 16.19 5.50
N ASN A 40 13.70 17.28 5.45
CA ASN A 40 13.94 18.36 4.50
C ASN A 40 15.10 19.26 4.96
N ILE A 41 15.82 19.83 3.99
CA ILE A 41 16.88 20.82 4.23
C ILE A 41 16.28 22.20 4.03
N LEU A 42 16.58 23.14 4.94
CA LEU A 42 16.08 24.50 4.86
C LEU A 42 16.43 25.13 3.50
N GLY A 43 15.45 25.76 2.85
CA GLY A 43 15.63 26.39 1.54
C GLY A 43 15.34 25.48 0.34
N HIS A 44 14.99 24.22 0.55
CA HIS A 44 14.56 23.30 -0.51
C HIS A 44 13.05 23.02 -0.47
N SER A 45 12.50 22.68 -1.63
CA SER A 45 11.10 22.24 -1.76
C SER A 45 10.80 21.03 -0.86
N PRO A 46 9.58 20.93 -0.29
CA PRO A 46 9.19 19.77 0.52
C PRO A 46 9.38 18.45 -0.22
N ARG A 47 9.76 17.41 0.53
CA ARG A 47 9.88 16.04 0.01
C ARG A 47 8.49 15.44 -0.19
N GLN A 48 8.41 14.38 -0.99
CA GLN A 48 7.17 13.61 -1.17
C GLN A 48 7.28 12.29 -0.41
N LEU A 49 6.31 12.02 0.46
CA LEU A 49 6.14 10.76 1.17
C LEU A 49 5.17 9.87 0.39
N GLY A 50 5.61 8.66 0.06
CA GLY A 50 4.79 7.65 -0.60
C GLY A 50 4.69 6.38 0.24
N ILE A 51 3.94 5.42 -0.26
CA ILE A 51 3.84 4.08 0.33
C ILE A 51 4.84 3.16 -0.36
N GLY A 52 5.63 2.43 0.43
CA GLY A 52 6.50 1.36 -0.05
C GLY A 52 5.91 -0.02 0.24
N MET A 53 6.11 -0.98 -0.68
CA MET A 53 5.73 -2.38 -0.47
C MET A 53 7.00 -3.22 -0.26
N VAL A 54 7.05 -3.94 0.86
CA VAL A 54 8.18 -4.82 1.20
C VAL A 54 7.98 -6.22 0.62
N GLU A 55 6.78 -6.78 0.81
CA GLU A 55 6.43 -8.13 0.35
C GLU A 55 4.95 -8.17 -0.06
N ILE A 56 4.64 -9.00 -1.05
CA ILE A 56 3.26 -9.39 -1.39
C ILE A 56 3.20 -10.90 -1.62
N LYS A 57 2.19 -11.54 -1.03
CA LYS A 57 1.95 -12.97 -1.21
C LYS A 57 0.47 -13.23 -1.49
N VAL A 58 0.20 -13.92 -2.58
CA VAL A 58 -1.13 -14.46 -2.89
C VAL A 58 -1.12 -15.94 -2.54
N VAL A 59 -1.95 -16.33 -1.58
CA VAL A 59 -2.12 -17.72 -1.16
C VAL A 59 -3.51 -18.20 -1.50
N LYS A 60 -3.64 -19.49 -1.81
CA LYS A 60 -4.94 -20.14 -1.89
C LYS A 60 -5.50 -20.23 -0.47
N SER A 61 -6.77 -19.87 -0.27
CA SER A 61 -7.48 -20.21 0.97
C SER A 61 -7.54 -21.73 1.06
N GLU A 62 -6.95 -22.32 2.10
CA GLU A 62 -7.34 -23.67 2.51
C GLU A 62 -8.75 -23.54 3.07
N GLY A 63 -9.71 -24.21 2.43
CA GLY A 63 -11.12 -24.20 2.83
C GLY A 63 -11.37 -25.08 4.04
#